data_AF-A0A8T7ECV6-F1
#
_entry.id   AF-A0A8T7ECV6-F1
#
_cell.length_a   1.000
_cell.length_b   1.000
_cell.length_c   1.000
_cell.angle_alpha   90.00
_cell.angle_beta   90.00
_cell.angle_gamma   90.00
#
_symmetry.space_group_name_H-M   'P 1'
#
loop_
_entity.id
_entity.type
_entity.pdbx_description
1 polymer ?
#
loop_
_entity_poly.entity_id
_entity_poly.type
_entity_poly.pdbx_seq_one_letter_code
_entity_poly.pdbx_strand_id
1 'polypeptide(L)'
;MIRRDLLLVEYQTTYLLADALTFAEGLALWRNFDQRGKRLHLSFPSPKTKNQWAITPQGWAGHIPVAADMTLHIQPRLPLTNLFPLWAYACNLTQEDLGDDLAAVQSLAAFYEQVVRLLLARVQRRLRQGLYRAYQPRTAVTPFVRGRITAYPQPPQVEIRCCYEEHTADVPENQLIAFTLQQVARSRHCSEELQTAVRRTAHHLQTTVTWRPFTPDEWVGWGYTRLNQDYRPIHALCRFLLEQSTPLVEAGLFAGPPFLLNMARLYELFVAAWLRIHLPAPWRLKVQEVVTVGQTNDLRFELDLVLYDGDGRVTAVLDTKYKTPTHTAMTDVHQVVTYAQAKGAPQAVLVYPVALERPLDVQLHHLHVRSLTFAITDDLEQAGQRFLSALFNRLPATDNRLPGDPP
;
A
#
# COMPACT_ATOMS: atom_id res chain seq x y z
N MET A 1 17.78 -1.73 -30.65
CA MET A 1 16.74 -2.70 -30.24
C MET A 1 15.44 -1.94 -30.13
N ILE A 2 14.37 -2.38 -30.79
CA ILE A 2 13.06 -1.70 -30.73
C ILE A 2 12.43 -2.01 -29.37
N ARG A 3 11.95 -1.01 -28.66
CA ARG A 3 11.28 -1.18 -27.36
C ARG A 3 9.87 -1.76 -27.58
N ARG A 4 9.55 -2.83 -26.86
CA ARG A 4 8.27 -3.53 -26.82
C ARG A 4 7.48 -3.07 -25.59
N ASP A 5 6.65 -2.05 -25.74
CA ASP A 5 5.71 -1.62 -24.71
C ASP A 5 4.34 -2.25 -24.97
N LEU A 6 3.89 -3.14 -24.08
CA LEU A 6 2.59 -3.80 -24.20
C LEU A 6 1.60 -3.22 -23.20
N LEU A 7 0.44 -2.79 -23.70
CA LEU A 7 -0.62 -2.21 -22.90
C LEU A 7 -1.64 -3.29 -22.50
N LEU A 8 -1.89 -3.41 -21.21
CA LEU A 8 -2.92 -4.25 -20.61
C LEU A 8 -3.90 -3.36 -19.86
N VAL A 9 -5.15 -3.80 -19.75
CA VAL A 9 -6.17 -3.14 -18.93
C VAL A 9 -6.60 -4.11 -17.84
N GLU A 10 -6.74 -3.59 -16.62
CA GLU A 10 -7.10 -4.38 -15.45
C GLU A 10 -8.38 -5.22 -15.69
N TYR A 11 -8.30 -6.51 -15.36
CA TYR A 11 -9.35 -7.54 -15.58
C TYR A 11 -9.85 -7.68 -17.02
N GLN A 12 -9.14 -7.14 -18.02
CA GLN A 12 -9.39 -7.39 -19.44
C GLN A 12 -8.34 -8.36 -19.96
N THR A 13 -8.77 -9.39 -20.69
CA THR A 13 -7.85 -10.31 -21.34
C THR A 13 -7.28 -9.67 -22.61
N THR A 14 -5.97 -9.49 -22.65
CA THR A 14 -5.23 -9.12 -23.86
C THR A 14 -4.68 -10.37 -24.52
N TYR A 15 -4.94 -10.51 -25.82
CA TYR A 15 -4.39 -11.58 -26.64
C TYR A 15 -3.18 -11.08 -27.43
N LEU A 16 -2.06 -11.80 -27.36
CA LEU A 16 -0.83 -11.48 -28.09
C LEU A 16 -0.45 -12.63 -29.01
N LEU A 17 0.14 -12.33 -30.17
CA LEU A 17 0.69 -13.36 -31.06
C LEU A 17 1.76 -14.20 -30.35
N ALA A 18 1.92 -15.46 -30.74
CA ALA A 18 2.83 -16.41 -30.08
C ALA A 18 4.28 -15.91 -30.01
N ASP A 19 4.72 -15.11 -30.97
CA ASP A 19 6.06 -14.51 -31.08
C ASP A 19 6.22 -13.19 -30.33
N ALA A 20 5.14 -12.61 -29.78
CA ALA A 20 5.19 -11.38 -29.00
C ALA A 20 6.02 -11.54 -27.71
N LEU A 21 6.02 -12.75 -27.13
CA LEU A 21 6.83 -13.15 -25.98
C LEU A 21 7.64 -14.39 -26.33
N THR A 22 8.90 -14.40 -25.92
CA THR A 22 9.66 -15.65 -25.87
C THR A 22 9.08 -16.57 -24.80
N PHE A 23 9.32 -17.88 -24.93
CA PHE A 23 8.88 -18.84 -23.91
C PHE A 23 9.46 -18.52 -22.52
N ALA A 24 10.71 -18.03 -22.45
CA ALA A 24 11.36 -17.64 -21.20
C ALA A 24 10.67 -16.42 -20.54
N GLU A 25 10.33 -15.39 -21.33
CA GLU A 25 9.59 -14.23 -20.84
C GLU A 25 8.20 -14.63 -20.32
N GLY A 26 7.46 -15.45 -21.09
CA GLY A 26 6.15 -15.96 -20.69
C GLY A 26 6.21 -16.84 -19.44
N LEU A 27 7.22 -17.70 -19.33
CA LEU A 27 7.43 -18.53 -18.14
C LEU A 27 7.78 -17.70 -16.90
N ALA A 28 8.63 -16.68 -17.04
CA ALA A 28 8.97 -15.76 -15.96
C ALA A 28 7.73 -14.98 -15.48
N LEU A 29 6.90 -14.49 -16.41
CA LEU A 29 5.64 -13.83 -16.09
C LEU A 29 4.68 -14.76 -15.35
N TRP A 30 4.48 -15.97 -15.86
CA TRP A 30 3.60 -16.96 -15.25
C TRP A 30 4.06 -17.36 -13.84
N ARG A 31 5.34 -17.70 -13.65
CA ARG A 31 5.85 -18.13 -12.33
C ARG A 31 5.73 -17.02 -11.28
N ASN A 32 6.07 -15.78 -11.63
CA ASN A 32 6.20 -14.69 -10.66
C ASN A 32 4.91 -13.90 -10.45
N PHE A 33 4.08 -13.74 -11.49
CA PHE A 33 2.88 -12.90 -11.42
C PHE A 33 1.57 -13.68 -11.52
N ASP A 34 1.54 -14.91 -12.03
CA ASP A 34 0.34 -15.77 -12.00
C ASP A 34 0.42 -16.74 -10.82
N GLN A 35 1.28 -17.76 -10.91
CA GLN A 35 1.33 -18.87 -9.96
C GLN A 35 1.63 -18.43 -8.52
N ARG A 36 2.70 -17.66 -8.31
CA ARG A 36 3.11 -17.18 -6.98
C ARG A 36 2.45 -15.86 -6.61
N GLY A 37 2.33 -14.95 -7.58
CA GLY A 37 1.92 -13.57 -7.33
C GLY A 37 0.40 -13.34 -7.32
N LYS A 38 -0.39 -14.17 -8.04
CA LYS A 38 -1.84 -13.98 -8.26
C LYS A 38 -2.22 -12.57 -8.74
N ARG A 39 -1.35 -11.92 -9.50
CA ARG A 39 -1.52 -10.56 -10.04
C ARG A 39 -1.95 -10.54 -11.49
N LEU A 40 -1.60 -11.59 -12.23
CA LEU A 40 -2.00 -11.84 -13.61
C LEU A 40 -2.59 -13.25 -13.69
N HIS A 41 -3.46 -13.48 -14.66
CA HIS A 41 -3.75 -14.81 -15.18
C HIS A 41 -3.14 -14.91 -16.57
N LEU A 42 -2.26 -15.88 -16.80
CA LEU A 42 -1.50 -16.04 -18.03
C LEU A 42 -1.70 -17.44 -18.60
N SER A 43 -2.26 -17.51 -19.81
CA SER A 43 -2.34 -18.75 -20.60
C SER A 43 -1.35 -18.73 -21.76
N PHE A 44 -0.61 -19.83 -21.91
CA PHE A 44 0.37 -20.03 -22.97
C PHE A 44 -0.30 -20.26 -24.33
N PRO A 45 0.39 -19.97 -25.46
CA PRO A 45 -0.07 -20.31 -26.80
C PRO A 45 -0.40 -21.80 -26.91
N SER A 46 -1.66 -22.08 -27.22
CA SER A 46 -2.19 -23.43 -27.37
C SER A 46 -3.39 -23.41 -28.31
N PRO A 47 -3.89 -24.57 -28.79
CA PRO A 47 -5.13 -24.61 -29.57
C PRO A 47 -6.32 -23.95 -28.84
N LYS A 48 -6.39 -24.03 -27.50
CA LYS A 48 -7.44 -23.39 -26.70
C LYS A 48 -7.39 -21.86 -26.76
N THR A 49 -6.19 -21.29 -26.87
CA THR A 49 -5.97 -19.84 -26.98
C THR A 49 -5.79 -19.39 -28.43
N LYS A 50 -6.16 -20.23 -29.41
CA LYS A 50 -5.93 -19.97 -30.85
C LYS A 50 -4.47 -19.63 -31.17
N ASN A 51 -3.54 -20.30 -30.49
CA ASN A 51 -2.10 -20.08 -30.59
C ASN A 51 -1.63 -18.66 -30.22
N GLN A 52 -2.30 -18.04 -29.24
CA GLN A 52 -1.97 -16.72 -28.71
C GLN A 52 -1.64 -16.80 -27.21
N TRP A 53 -0.82 -15.87 -26.72
CA TRP A 53 -0.75 -15.59 -25.29
C TRP A 53 -2.04 -14.92 -24.86
N ALA A 54 -2.60 -15.29 -23.72
CA ALA A 54 -3.72 -14.58 -23.11
C ALA A 54 -3.32 -14.11 -21.71
N ILE A 55 -3.32 -12.80 -21.49
CA ILE A 55 -2.89 -12.18 -20.23
C ILE A 55 -4.04 -11.36 -19.67
N THR A 56 -4.44 -11.62 -18.43
CA THR A 56 -5.52 -10.91 -17.74
C THR A 56 -5.05 -10.43 -16.37
N PRO A 57 -4.81 -9.13 -16.16
CA PRO A 57 -4.47 -8.62 -14.84
C PRO A 57 -5.61 -8.81 -13.82
N GLN A 58 -5.27 -9.10 -12.58
CA GLN A 58 -6.20 -9.49 -11.51
C GLN A 58 -6.27 -8.42 -10.40
N GLY A 59 -6.70 -7.21 -10.72
CA GLY A 59 -6.85 -6.13 -9.73
C GLY A 59 -5.60 -5.29 -9.45
N TRP A 60 -4.59 -5.39 -10.32
CA TRP A 60 -3.32 -4.67 -10.20
C TRP A 60 -3.09 -3.75 -11.39
N ALA A 61 -2.56 -2.56 -11.14
CA ALA A 61 -2.18 -1.60 -12.16
C ALA A 61 -0.73 -1.14 -11.95
N GLY A 62 0.03 -0.89 -13.01
CA GLY A 62 1.42 -0.47 -12.91
C GLY A 62 2.26 -0.93 -14.08
N HIS A 63 3.52 -1.29 -13.85
CA HIS A 63 4.39 -1.77 -14.91
C HIS A 63 5.32 -2.90 -14.48
N ILE A 64 5.60 -3.80 -15.42
CA ILE A 64 6.47 -4.96 -15.24
C ILE A 64 7.56 -4.91 -16.31
N PRO A 65 8.83 -4.60 -15.97
CA PRO A 65 9.94 -4.59 -16.91
C PRO A 65 10.41 -6.02 -17.21
N VAL A 66 9.74 -6.70 -18.13
CA VAL A 66 9.97 -8.11 -18.48
C VAL A 66 11.40 -8.35 -18.99
N ALA A 67 11.89 -7.46 -19.86
CA ALA A 67 13.24 -7.51 -20.41
C ALA A 67 13.78 -6.09 -20.62
N ALA A 68 15.05 -5.96 -21.01
CA ALA A 68 15.69 -4.65 -21.18
C ALA A 68 14.99 -3.77 -22.24
N ASP A 69 14.37 -4.41 -23.24
CA ASP A 69 13.59 -3.78 -24.29
C ASP A 69 12.08 -3.93 -24.09
N MET A 70 11.60 -4.57 -23.02
CA MET A 70 10.19 -4.96 -22.93
C MET A 70 9.56 -4.63 -21.57
N THR A 71 8.44 -3.90 -21.60
CA THR A 71 7.64 -3.56 -20.42
C THR A 71 6.16 -3.84 -20.66
N LEU A 72 5.51 -4.51 -19.70
CA LEU A 72 4.05 -4.53 -19.62
C LEU A 72 3.57 -3.32 -18.83
N HIS A 73 2.64 -2.55 -19.39
CA HIS A 73 1.96 -1.44 -18.71
C HIS A 73 0.51 -1.85 -18.46
N ILE A 74 0.12 -1.92 -17.20
CA ILE A 74 -1.22 -2.30 -16.78
C ILE A 74 -1.98 -1.05 -16.34
N GLN A 75 -2.97 -0.66 -17.12
CA GLN A 75 -3.82 0.48 -16.84
C GLN A 75 -4.95 0.09 -15.87
N PRO A 76 -5.27 0.95 -14.89
CA PRO A 76 -6.43 0.76 -14.04
C PRO A 76 -7.71 1.01 -14.82
N ARG A 77 -8.82 0.44 -14.34
CA ARG A 77 -10.14 0.65 -14.95
C ARG A 77 -10.69 2.06 -14.76
N LEU A 78 -10.32 2.73 -13.68
CA LEU A 78 -10.79 4.09 -13.39
C LEU A 78 -9.73 5.14 -13.70
N PRO A 79 -10.14 6.37 -14.08
CA PRO A 79 -9.22 7.47 -14.31
C PRO A 79 -8.28 7.71 -13.12
N LEU A 80 -7.05 8.10 -13.44
CA LEU A 80 -5.98 8.33 -12.49
C LEU A 80 -5.96 9.75 -11.89
N THR A 81 -6.91 10.60 -12.26
CA THR A 81 -6.92 12.04 -11.94
C THR A 81 -6.70 12.31 -10.45
N ASN A 82 -7.32 11.49 -9.59
CA ASN A 82 -7.22 11.61 -8.13
C ASN A 82 -6.34 10.53 -7.48
N LEU A 83 -5.54 9.78 -8.25
CA LEU A 83 -4.69 8.73 -7.70
C LEU A 83 -3.76 9.27 -6.60
N PHE A 84 -3.17 10.44 -6.83
CA PHE A 84 -2.22 11.02 -5.89
C PHE A 84 -2.88 11.46 -4.57
N PRO A 85 -4.01 12.21 -4.58
CA PRO A 85 -4.79 12.42 -3.36
C PRO A 85 -5.26 11.13 -2.66
N LEU A 86 -5.77 10.14 -3.40
CA LEU A 86 -6.19 8.84 -2.84
C LEU A 86 -5.03 8.19 -2.06
N TRP A 87 -3.86 8.16 -2.68
CA TRP A 87 -2.64 7.65 -2.09
C TRP A 87 -2.16 8.45 -0.89
N ALA A 88 -2.17 9.78 -0.96
CA ALA A 88 -1.76 10.64 0.14
C ALA A 88 -2.62 10.38 1.40
N TYR A 89 -3.94 10.24 1.22
CA TYR A 89 -4.86 9.81 2.28
C TYR A 89 -4.51 8.43 2.82
N ALA A 90 -4.34 7.43 1.95
CA ALA A 90 -4.00 6.07 2.35
C ALA A 90 -2.67 5.98 3.12
N CYS A 91 -1.69 6.81 2.78
CA CYS A 91 -0.41 6.92 3.48
C CYS A 91 -0.44 7.85 4.71
N ASN A 92 -1.59 8.48 5.00
CA ASN A 92 -1.78 9.43 6.09
C ASN A 92 -0.75 10.59 6.05
N LEU A 93 -0.53 11.13 4.84
CA LEU A 93 0.33 12.27 4.54
C LEU A 93 -0.49 13.57 4.60
N THR A 94 0.06 14.59 5.26
CA THR A 94 -0.54 15.93 5.34
C THR A 94 -0.17 16.79 4.13
N GLN A 95 -0.85 17.92 3.93
CA GLN A 95 -0.46 18.88 2.88
C GLN A 95 1.00 19.37 3.05
N GLU A 96 1.45 19.55 4.29
CA GLU A 96 2.86 19.88 4.61
C GLU A 96 3.82 18.74 4.21
N ASP A 97 3.36 17.48 4.28
CA ASP A 97 4.12 16.31 3.85
C ASP A 97 4.22 16.20 2.32
N LEU A 98 3.33 16.84 1.59
CA LEU A 98 3.28 16.78 0.13
C LEU A 98 3.97 17.98 -0.54
N GLY A 99 3.90 19.15 0.08
CA GLY A 99 4.32 20.42 -0.53
C GLY A 99 3.29 20.97 -1.52
N ASP A 100 3.56 22.15 -2.08
CA ASP A 100 2.58 22.91 -2.87
C ASP A 100 2.46 22.47 -4.34
N ASP A 101 3.41 21.67 -4.84
CA ASP A 101 3.62 21.43 -6.27
C ASP A 101 3.16 20.04 -6.72
N LEU A 102 1.90 19.72 -6.39
CA LEU A 102 1.28 18.46 -6.80
C LEU A 102 0.51 18.60 -8.11
N ALA A 103 1.18 18.29 -9.22
CA ALA A 103 0.51 18.19 -10.51
C ALA A 103 -0.45 16.99 -10.55
N ALA A 104 -1.58 17.17 -11.24
CA ALA A 104 -2.48 16.06 -11.58
C ALA A 104 -1.73 15.00 -12.38
N VAL A 105 -1.85 13.75 -11.97
CA VAL A 105 -1.13 12.65 -12.59
C VAL A 105 -1.98 11.99 -13.67
N GLN A 106 -1.43 11.88 -14.87
CA GLN A 106 -2.11 11.27 -16.02
C GLN A 106 -1.68 9.83 -16.30
N SER A 107 -0.64 9.31 -15.62
CA SER A 107 -0.17 7.94 -15.78
C SER A 107 0.47 7.38 -14.51
N LEU A 108 0.47 6.05 -14.36
CA LEU A 108 1.13 5.39 -13.23
C LEU A 108 2.66 5.60 -13.20
N ALA A 109 3.27 5.80 -14.37
CA ALA A 109 4.69 6.15 -14.45
C ALA A 109 4.96 7.55 -13.88
N ALA A 110 4.14 8.54 -14.25
CA ALA A 110 4.22 9.88 -13.67
C ALA A 110 3.92 9.88 -12.16
N PHE A 111 2.98 9.03 -11.71
CA PHE A 111 2.68 8.85 -10.29
C PHE A 111 3.92 8.33 -9.54
N TYR A 112 4.51 7.24 -10.04
CA TYR A 112 5.75 6.68 -9.48
C TYR A 112 6.86 7.72 -9.41
N GLU A 113 7.08 8.46 -10.50
CA GLU A 113 8.09 9.51 -10.57
C GLU A 113 7.85 10.60 -9.52
N GLN A 114 6.61 11.04 -9.32
CA GLN A 114 6.26 12.05 -8.33
C GLN A 114 6.49 11.56 -6.89
N VAL A 115 6.12 10.32 -6.58
CA VAL A 115 6.40 9.71 -5.27
C VAL A 115 7.91 9.64 -5.01
N VAL A 116 8.70 9.26 -6.03
CA VAL A 116 10.17 9.23 -5.93
C VAL A 116 10.75 10.63 -5.74
N ARG A 117 10.25 11.64 -6.46
CA ARG A 117 10.67 13.04 -6.29
C ARG A 117 10.40 13.53 -4.86
N LEU A 118 9.22 13.23 -4.33
CA LEU A 118 8.84 13.58 -2.97
C LEU A 118 9.76 12.91 -1.94
N LEU A 119 10.00 11.60 -2.08
CA LEU A 119 10.94 10.87 -1.21
C LEU A 119 12.33 11.50 -1.28
N LEU A 120 12.85 11.72 -2.47
CA LEU A 120 14.20 12.23 -2.67
C LEU A 120 14.37 13.63 -2.07
N ALA A 121 13.39 14.52 -2.26
CA ALA A 121 13.41 15.86 -1.68
C ALA A 121 13.46 15.82 -0.15
N ARG A 122 12.68 14.93 0.48
CA ARG A 122 12.68 14.77 1.94
C ARG A 122 13.97 14.16 2.47
N VAL A 123 14.50 13.14 1.81
CA VAL A 123 15.79 12.53 2.20
C VAL A 123 16.92 13.55 2.08
N GLN A 124 16.96 14.32 0.99
CA GLN A 124 17.97 15.37 0.82
C GLN A 124 17.84 16.48 1.87
N ARG A 125 16.61 16.86 2.26
CA ARG A 125 16.39 17.78 3.38
C ARG A 125 16.92 17.20 4.69
N ARG A 126 16.63 15.93 4.97
CA ARG A 126 17.10 15.24 6.18
C ARG A 126 18.62 15.13 6.23
N LEU A 127 19.27 14.84 5.10
CA LEU A 127 20.73 14.83 4.98
C LEU A 127 21.34 16.19 5.33
N ARG A 128 20.74 17.30 4.85
CA ARG A 128 21.19 18.67 5.20
C ARG A 128 21.01 18.99 6.69
N GLN A 129 20.00 18.42 7.33
CA GLN A 129 19.73 18.58 8.77
C GLN A 129 20.56 17.63 9.64
N GLY A 130 21.29 16.69 9.02
CA GLY A 130 21.99 15.60 9.69
C GLY A 130 21.08 14.39 9.94
N LEU A 131 21.61 13.17 9.76
CA LEU A 131 20.86 11.94 9.99
C LEU A 131 20.55 11.75 11.49
N TYR A 132 19.40 11.14 11.77
CA TYR A 132 19.11 10.63 13.11
C TYR A 132 20.19 9.65 13.54
N ARG A 133 20.63 9.77 14.79
CA ARG A 133 21.64 8.91 15.40
C ARG A 133 21.08 8.35 16.69
N ALA A 134 21.41 7.09 16.96
CA ALA A 134 21.05 6.42 18.20
C ALA A 134 22.26 5.66 18.74
N TYR A 135 22.24 5.39 20.04
CA TYR A 135 23.19 4.51 20.68
C TYR A 135 22.85 3.06 20.35
N GLN A 136 23.76 2.36 19.67
CA GLN A 136 23.63 0.92 19.43
C GLN A 136 24.68 0.13 20.20
N PRO A 137 24.31 -1.01 20.81
CA PRO A 137 25.27 -1.87 21.47
C PRO A 137 26.19 -2.49 20.42
N ARG A 138 27.50 -2.35 20.61
CA ARG A 138 28.52 -2.90 19.74
C ARG A 138 29.50 -3.73 20.55
N THR A 139 29.79 -4.93 20.05
CA THR A 139 30.86 -5.78 20.56
C THR A 139 32.00 -5.80 19.56
N ALA A 140 33.20 -5.40 19.97
CA ALA A 140 34.37 -5.41 19.12
C ALA A 140 35.62 -5.84 19.89
N VAL A 141 36.58 -6.40 19.17
CA VAL A 141 37.94 -6.63 19.67
C VAL A 141 38.75 -5.39 19.32
N THR A 142 39.29 -4.71 20.33
CA THR A 142 39.95 -3.41 20.19
C THR A 142 41.31 -3.39 20.87
N PRO A 143 42.27 -2.58 20.36
CA PRO A 143 43.60 -2.45 20.98
C PRO A 143 43.58 -1.66 22.30
N PHE A 144 42.44 -1.05 22.65
CA PHE A 144 42.23 -0.30 23.88
C PHE A 144 40.86 -0.62 24.48
N VAL A 145 40.68 -0.38 25.78
CA VAL A 145 39.40 -0.60 26.47
C VAL A 145 38.39 0.47 26.05
N ARG A 146 37.21 0.04 25.60
CA ARG A 146 36.07 0.93 25.30
C ARG A 146 34.80 0.36 25.92
N GLY A 147 34.17 1.07 26.86
CA GLY A 147 33.01 0.56 27.59
C GLY A 147 33.34 -0.63 28.50
N ARG A 148 32.53 -1.70 28.47
CA ARG A 148 32.67 -2.87 29.35
C ARG A 148 33.50 -3.97 28.71
N ILE A 149 34.52 -4.47 29.41
CA ILE A 149 35.28 -5.65 29.00
C ILE A 149 34.40 -6.90 29.14
N THR A 150 34.37 -7.73 28.11
CA THR A 150 33.60 -9.00 28.10
C THR A 150 34.47 -10.24 28.08
N ALA A 151 35.69 -10.12 27.54
CA ALA A 151 36.71 -11.14 27.64
C ALA A 151 38.08 -10.47 27.72
N TYR A 152 38.92 -10.96 28.63
CA TYR A 152 40.31 -10.55 28.73
C TYR A 152 41.14 -11.33 27.69
N PRO A 153 42.15 -10.70 27.07
CA PRO A 153 43.06 -11.39 26.18
C PRO A 153 43.83 -12.49 26.92
N GLN A 154 44.19 -13.56 26.20
CA GLN A 154 45.18 -14.52 26.65
C GLN A 154 46.49 -14.31 25.86
N PRO A 155 47.68 -14.34 26.50
CA PRO A 155 48.95 -14.22 25.80
C PRO A 155 49.05 -15.25 24.65
N PRO A 156 49.53 -14.86 23.45
CA PRO A 156 50.18 -13.59 23.11
C PRO A 156 49.23 -12.49 22.58
N GLN A 157 47.91 -12.69 22.62
CA GLN A 157 46.95 -11.69 22.13
C GLN A 157 46.93 -10.47 23.05
N VAL A 158 46.88 -9.27 22.47
CA VAL A 158 46.87 -7.99 23.23
C VAL A 158 45.52 -7.26 23.10
N GLU A 159 44.69 -7.67 22.14
CA GLU A 159 43.40 -7.03 21.88
C GLU A 159 42.32 -7.52 22.85
N ILE A 160 41.48 -6.58 23.31
CA ILE A 160 40.49 -6.81 24.35
C ILE A 160 39.10 -6.83 23.72
N ARG A 161 38.27 -7.82 24.08
CA ARG A 161 36.87 -7.85 23.61
C ARG A 161 36.00 -6.97 24.50
N CYS A 162 35.49 -5.90 23.93
CA CYS A 162 34.70 -4.89 24.62
C CYS A 162 33.27 -4.80 24.07
N CYS A 163 32.32 -4.51 24.97
CA CYS A 163 30.96 -4.09 24.63
C CYS A 163 30.76 -2.63 25.03
N TYR A 164 30.35 -1.80 24.09
CA TYR A 164 30.08 -0.37 24.32
C TYR A 164 28.89 0.10 23.48
N GLU A 165 28.36 1.26 23.82
CA GLU A 165 27.33 1.92 23.02
C GLU A 165 27.98 2.88 22.03
N GLU A 166 27.68 2.69 20.74
CA GLU A 166 28.15 3.56 19.68
C GLU A 166 27.03 4.49 19.21
N HIS A 167 27.28 5.80 19.27
CA HIS A 167 26.36 6.78 18.72
C HIS A 167 26.51 6.83 17.18
N THR A 168 25.70 6.06 16.48
CA THR A 168 25.82 5.84 15.02
C THR A 168 24.60 6.33 14.27
N ALA A 169 24.80 6.73 13.01
CA ALA A 169 23.71 6.95 12.05
C ALA A 169 23.31 5.66 11.32
N ASP A 170 24.07 4.57 11.49
CA ASP A 170 23.75 3.26 10.92
C ASP A 170 22.66 2.56 11.74
N VAL A 171 21.46 3.14 11.72
CA VAL A 171 20.29 2.71 12.48
C VAL A 171 19.15 2.27 11.54
N PRO A 172 18.24 1.39 11.98
CA PRO A 172 17.18 0.85 11.12
C PRO A 172 16.40 1.91 10.33
N GLU A 173 16.13 3.06 10.96
CA GLU A 173 15.43 4.20 10.33
C GLU A 173 16.17 4.71 9.08
N ASN A 174 17.49 4.86 9.16
CA ASN A 174 18.28 5.30 8.03
C ASN A 174 18.54 4.16 7.03
N GLN A 175 18.71 2.92 7.53
CA GLN A 175 18.94 1.74 6.68
C GLN A 175 17.74 1.47 5.77
N LEU A 176 16.51 1.73 6.23
CA LEU A 176 15.29 1.63 5.43
C LEU A 176 15.32 2.61 4.24
N ILE A 177 15.72 3.85 4.50
CA ILE A 177 15.85 4.89 3.46
C ILE A 177 16.91 4.46 2.46
N ALA A 178 18.08 4.01 2.93
CA ALA A 178 19.16 3.55 2.08
C ALA A 178 18.74 2.38 1.20
N PHE A 179 18.07 1.38 1.77
CA PHE A 179 17.55 0.24 1.02
C PHE A 179 16.52 0.65 -0.04
N THR A 180 15.58 1.54 0.32
CA THR A 180 14.57 2.05 -0.61
C THR A 180 15.22 2.76 -1.79
N LEU A 181 16.16 3.68 -1.55
CA LEU A 181 16.84 4.39 -2.61
C LEU A 181 17.65 3.45 -3.52
N GLN A 182 18.21 2.36 -2.98
CA GLN A 182 18.87 1.33 -3.79
C GLN A 182 17.88 0.59 -4.69
N GLN A 183 16.67 0.27 -4.22
CA GLN A 183 15.64 -0.34 -5.06
C GLN A 183 15.17 0.61 -6.17
N VAL A 184 14.92 1.87 -5.82
CA VAL A 184 14.50 2.90 -6.79
C VAL A 184 15.59 3.15 -7.84
N ALA A 185 16.87 3.23 -7.44
CA ALA A 185 17.99 3.40 -8.36
C ALA A 185 18.13 2.26 -9.38
N ARG A 186 17.59 1.08 -9.07
CA ARG A 186 17.54 -0.08 -9.98
C ARG A 186 16.27 -0.13 -10.81
N SER A 187 15.20 0.51 -10.35
CA SER A 187 13.96 0.70 -11.08
C SER A 187 14.22 1.66 -12.25
N ARG A 188 14.00 1.27 -13.49
CA ARG A 188 14.28 2.12 -14.67
C ARG A 188 13.04 2.92 -15.08
N HIS A 189 12.26 3.37 -14.09
CA HIS A 189 10.88 3.85 -14.27
C HIS A 189 10.72 5.36 -14.15
N CYS A 190 11.82 6.06 -13.88
CA CYS A 190 11.83 7.53 -13.81
C CYS A 190 12.67 8.09 -14.94
N SER A 191 12.48 9.38 -15.23
CA SER A 191 13.40 10.17 -16.04
C SER A 191 14.88 9.98 -15.64
N GLU A 192 15.79 10.04 -16.62
CA GLU A 192 17.24 9.89 -16.40
C GLU A 192 17.80 10.93 -15.41
N GLU A 193 17.24 12.14 -15.43
CA GLU A 193 17.60 13.20 -14.48
C GLU A 193 17.29 12.77 -13.04
N LEU A 194 16.05 12.30 -12.79
CA LEU A 194 15.66 11.85 -11.46
C LEU A 194 16.44 10.60 -11.04
N GLN A 195 16.66 9.65 -11.95
CA GLN A 195 17.46 8.46 -11.68
C GLN A 195 18.88 8.79 -11.27
N THR A 196 19.49 9.77 -11.93
CA THR A 196 20.83 10.25 -11.59
C THR A 196 20.85 10.90 -10.21
N ALA A 197 19.84 11.70 -9.88
CA ALA A 197 19.71 12.32 -8.56
C ALA A 197 19.51 11.26 -7.45
N VAL A 198 18.67 10.24 -7.69
CA VAL A 198 18.48 9.10 -6.77
C VAL A 198 19.79 8.35 -6.55
N ARG A 199 20.49 7.95 -7.63
CA ARG A 199 21.78 7.23 -7.56
C ARG A 199 22.82 8.01 -6.74
N ARG A 200 22.93 9.32 -6.98
CA ARG A 200 23.85 10.21 -6.24
C ARG A 200 23.51 10.25 -4.75
N THR A 201 22.24 10.47 -4.40
CA THR A 201 21.82 10.54 -2.99
C THR A 201 21.98 9.18 -2.30
N ALA A 202 21.68 8.08 -2.99
CA ALA A 202 21.86 6.74 -2.45
C ALA A 202 23.35 6.43 -2.18
N HIS A 203 24.25 6.80 -3.09
CA HIS A 203 25.69 6.66 -2.90
C HIS A 203 26.22 7.49 -1.74
N HIS A 204 25.75 8.74 -1.60
CA HIS A 204 26.12 9.58 -0.47
C HIS A 204 25.70 8.95 0.87
N LEU A 205 24.47 8.42 0.96
CA LEU A 205 23.95 7.78 2.17
C LEU A 205 24.76 6.52 2.55
N GLN A 206 25.19 5.73 1.55
CA GLN A 206 26.01 4.53 1.75
C GLN A 206 27.37 4.76 2.41
N THR A 207 27.88 5.99 2.39
CA THR A 207 29.13 6.34 3.09
C THR A 207 29.01 6.27 4.61
N THR A 208 27.78 6.36 5.12
CA THR A 208 27.48 6.51 6.55
C THR A 208 26.52 5.46 7.09
N VAL A 209 25.71 4.86 6.22
CA VAL A 209 24.62 3.95 6.58
C VAL A 209 24.68 2.73 5.68
N THR A 210 24.63 1.54 6.28
CA THR A 210 24.50 0.30 5.52
C THR A 210 23.08 0.16 4.98
N TRP A 211 22.87 -0.69 3.99
CA TRP A 211 21.52 -1.06 3.58
C TRP A 211 21.38 -2.56 3.68
N ARG A 212 20.19 -3.01 4.06
CA ARG A 212 19.82 -4.42 4.11
C ARG A 212 18.38 -4.58 3.65
N PRO A 213 17.98 -5.75 3.15
CA PRO A 213 16.57 -6.04 2.94
C PRO A 213 15.78 -5.88 4.23
N PHE A 214 14.59 -5.31 4.12
CA PHE A 214 13.62 -5.20 5.20
C PHE A 214 12.39 -6.04 4.87
N THR A 215 11.82 -6.69 5.87
CA THR A 215 10.51 -7.34 5.76
C THR A 215 9.42 -6.41 6.30
N PRO A 216 8.16 -6.58 5.85
CA PRO A 216 7.02 -5.85 6.38
C PRO A 216 6.90 -5.88 7.91
N ASP A 217 7.30 -6.96 8.57
CA ASP A 217 7.16 -7.11 10.02
C ASP A 217 8.20 -6.30 10.82
N GLU A 218 9.39 -6.04 10.25
CA GLU A 218 10.49 -5.38 10.96
C GLU A 218 10.23 -3.90 11.28
N TRP A 219 9.27 -3.27 10.59
CA TRP A 219 8.92 -1.87 10.80
C TRP A 219 7.54 -1.65 11.43
N VAL A 220 6.79 -2.72 11.70
CA VAL A 220 5.55 -2.65 12.46
C VAL A 220 5.89 -2.25 13.90
N GLY A 221 5.28 -1.17 14.39
CA GLY A 221 5.49 -0.70 15.77
C GLY A 221 6.66 0.26 15.95
N TRP A 222 7.32 0.75 14.88
CA TRP A 222 8.27 1.85 15.01
C TRP A 222 7.60 3.08 15.62
N GLY A 223 8.03 3.43 16.84
CA GLY A 223 7.63 4.64 17.53
C GLY A 223 8.41 5.84 17.02
N TYR A 224 7.72 6.96 16.82
CA TYR A 224 8.35 8.24 16.52
C TYR A 224 8.39 9.08 17.78
N THR A 225 9.57 9.59 18.10
CA THR A 225 9.83 10.55 19.16
C THR A 225 9.98 11.95 18.56
N ARG A 226 10.07 12.97 19.41
CA ARG A 226 10.38 14.34 18.96
C ARG A 226 11.70 14.44 18.17
N LEU A 227 12.62 13.49 18.32
CA LEU A 227 13.94 13.50 17.67
C LEU A 227 13.93 12.95 16.23
N ASN A 228 12.93 12.14 15.88
CA ASN A 228 12.82 11.48 14.58
C ASN A 228 11.40 11.59 13.97
N GLN A 229 10.57 12.50 14.45
CA GLN A 229 9.19 12.66 13.96
C GLN A 229 9.13 12.98 12.47
N ASP A 230 10.11 13.70 11.94
CA ASP A 230 10.22 14.04 10.53
C ASP A 230 10.54 12.84 9.63
N TYR A 231 10.98 11.71 10.19
CA TYR A 231 11.15 10.46 9.47
C TYR A 231 9.82 9.79 9.15
N ARG A 232 8.74 10.08 9.89
CA ARG A 232 7.43 9.44 9.67
C ARG A 232 6.95 9.52 8.21
N PRO A 233 6.88 10.71 7.56
CA PRO A 233 6.51 10.79 6.16
C PRO A 233 7.54 10.10 5.25
N ILE A 234 8.85 10.21 5.54
CA ILE A 234 9.90 9.56 4.75
C ILE A 234 9.73 8.04 4.75
N HIS A 235 9.49 7.45 5.91
CA HIS A 235 9.25 6.02 6.07
C HIS A 235 7.94 5.60 5.41
N ALA A 236 6.88 6.41 5.46
CA ALA A 236 5.64 6.12 4.74
C ALA A 236 5.88 5.99 3.23
N LEU A 237 6.65 6.91 2.63
CA LEU A 237 7.05 6.84 1.22
C LEU A 237 7.93 5.63 0.92
N CYS A 238 8.88 5.31 1.80
CA CYS A 238 9.74 4.14 1.66
C CYS A 238 8.94 2.83 1.67
N ARG A 239 8.05 2.68 2.67
CA ARG A 239 7.17 1.52 2.81
C ARG A 239 6.30 1.36 1.58
N PHE A 240 5.67 2.44 1.12
CA PHE A 240 4.87 2.41 -0.08
C PHE A 240 5.68 1.91 -1.29
N LEU A 241 6.84 2.51 -1.58
CA LEU A 241 7.64 2.09 -2.73
C LEU A 241 8.12 0.64 -2.62
N LEU A 242 8.46 0.16 -1.42
CA LEU A 242 8.91 -1.21 -1.19
C LEU A 242 7.78 -2.24 -1.25
N GLU A 243 6.59 -1.95 -0.70
CA GLU A 243 5.43 -2.86 -0.72
C GLU A 243 4.91 -3.08 -2.15
N GLN A 244 4.92 -2.02 -2.96
CA GLN A 244 4.47 -2.09 -4.36
C GLN A 244 5.55 -2.63 -5.29
N SER A 245 6.81 -2.66 -4.83
CA SER A 245 7.93 -3.30 -5.51
C SER A 245 8.00 -4.77 -5.12
N THR A 246 7.59 -5.66 -6.01
CA THR A 246 7.50 -7.10 -5.70
C THR A 246 8.87 -7.67 -5.28
N PRO A 247 9.06 -8.14 -4.03
CA PRO A 247 10.34 -8.70 -3.59
C PRO A 247 10.60 -10.12 -4.09
N LEU A 248 9.63 -10.71 -4.81
CA LEU A 248 9.63 -12.13 -5.18
C LEU A 248 10.29 -12.47 -6.53
N VAL A 249 10.85 -11.48 -7.22
CA VAL A 249 11.54 -11.75 -8.48
C VAL A 249 12.96 -12.21 -8.18
N GLU A 250 13.30 -13.43 -8.58
CA GLU A 250 14.69 -13.91 -8.57
C GLU A 250 15.57 -12.89 -9.33
N ALA A 251 16.59 -12.37 -8.65
CA ALA A 251 17.46 -11.33 -9.18
C ALA A 251 18.03 -11.74 -10.55
N GLY A 252 17.80 -10.89 -11.56
CA GLY A 252 18.29 -11.11 -12.93
C GLY A 252 17.24 -11.62 -13.93
N LEU A 253 16.04 -12.04 -13.50
CA LEU A 253 14.98 -12.47 -14.42
C LEU A 253 14.24 -11.31 -15.12
N PHE A 254 14.19 -10.14 -14.48
CA PHE A 254 13.56 -8.93 -15.01
C PHE A 254 14.57 -7.78 -15.08
N ALA A 255 14.35 -6.85 -16.00
CA ALA A 255 15.25 -5.72 -16.23
C ALA A 255 15.23 -4.67 -15.10
N GLY A 256 14.32 -4.82 -14.14
CA GLY A 256 14.22 -4.02 -12.93
C GLY A 256 13.11 -4.52 -12.01
N PRO A 257 12.97 -3.95 -10.80
CA PRO A 257 11.82 -4.23 -9.94
C PRO A 257 10.52 -3.76 -10.62
N PRO A 258 9.45 -4.59 -10.63
CA PRO A 258 8.13 -4.15 -11.08
C PRO A 258 7.52 -3.18 -10.07
N PHE A 259 6.64 -2.29 -10.52
CA PHE A 259 5.81 -1.45 -9.66
C PHE A 259 4.35 -1.76 -9.96
N LEU A 260 3.63 -2.32 -8.99
CA LEU A 260 2.24 -2.72 -9.17
C LEU A 260 1.43 -2.26 -7.95
N LEU A 261 0.39 -1.48 -8.20
CA LEU A 261 -0.59 -1.02 -7.23
C LEU A 261 -1.82 -1.92 -7.22
N ASN A 262 -2.20 -2.39 -6.04
CA ASN A 262 -3.51 -2.99 -5.83
C ASN A 262 -4.55 -1.87 -5.69
N MET A 263 -5.33 -1.64 -6.73
CA MET A 263 -6.27 -0.51 -6.77
C MET A 263 -7.45 -0.69 -5.81
N ALA A 264 -7.90 -1.93 -5.61
CA ALA A 264 -8.95 -2.22 -4.63
C ALA A 264 -8.50 -1.90 -3.20
N ARG A 265 -7.28 -2.34 -2.85
CA ARG A 265 -6.69 -2.06 -1.54
C ARG A 265 -6.42 -0.56 -1.33
N LEU A 266 -5.96 0.12 -2.36
CA LEU A 266 -5.74 1.57 -2.30
C LEU A 266 -7.06 2.32 -2.04
N TYR A 267 -8.13 1.92 -2.73
CA TYR A 267 -9.46 2.50 -2.53
C TYR A 267 -10.00 2.24 -1.11
N GLU A 268 -9.86 1.01 -0.60
CA GLU A 268 -10.24 0.65 0.77
C GLU A 268 -9.54 1.54 1.81
N LEU A 269 -8.20 1.64 1.72
CA LEU A 269 -7.39 2.45 2.61
C LEU A 269 -7.72 3.94 2.53
N PHE A 270 -8.03 4.43 1.32
CA PHE A 270 -8.49 5.80 1.12
C PHE A 270 -9.82 6.06 1.85
N VAL A 271 -10.84 5.22 1.63
CA VAL A 271 -12.16 5.37 2.29
C VAL A 271 -11.98 5.31 3.81
N ALA A 272 -11.15 4.38 4.30
CA ALA A 272 -10.83 4.24 5.72
C ALA A 272 -10.18 5.50 6.30
N ALA A 273 -9.15 6.02 5.63
CA ALA A 273 -8.42 7.20 6.06
C ALA A 273 -9.30 8.45 6.08
N TRP A 274 -10.10 8.64 5.03
CA TRP A 274 -11.01 9.78 4.91
C TRP A 274 -12.09 9.73 6.00
N LEU A 275 -12.73 8.57 6.21
CA LEU A 275 -13.72 8.40 7.28
C LEU A 275 -13.12 8.63 8.67
N ARG A 276 -11.91 8.15 8.93
CA ARG A 276 -11.25 8.35 10.23
C ARG A 276 -11.06 9.82 10.58
N ILE A 277 -10.89 10.69 9.59
CA ILE A 277 -10.72 12.14 9.76
C ILE A 277 -12.08 12.82 9.94
N HIS A 278 -13.10 12.38 9.20
CA HIS A 278 -14.38 13.09 9.06
C HIS A 278 -15.54 12.51 9.86
N LEU A 279 -15.39 11.34 10.49
CA LEU A 279 -16.42 10.77 11.33
C LEU A 279 -16.68 11.67 12.56
N PRO A 280 -17.94 12.08 12.80
CA PRO A 280 -18.26 12.88 13.96
C PRO A 280 -18.18 12.03 15.24
N ALA A 281 -17.81 12.66 16.37
CA ALA A 281 -18.00 12.03 17.67
C ALA A 281 -19.51 11.75 17.91
N PRO A 282 -19.88 10.64 18.57
CA PRO A 282 -19.01 9.68 19.27
C PRO A 282 -18.62 8.45 18.43
N TRP A 283 -18.82 8.48 17.11
CA TRP A 283 -18.63 7.33 16.23
C TRP A 283 -17.16 6.93 16.09
N ARG A 284 -16.89 5.63 15.97
CA ARG A 284 -15.54 5.08 15.84
C ARG A 284 -15.47 4.11 14.67
N LEU A 285 -14.37 4.17 13.92
CA LEU A 285 -14.07 3.26 12.82
C LEU A 285 -12.99 2.27 13.23
N LYS A 286 -13.23 0.99 12.97
CA LYS A 286 -12.16 -0.03 12.91
C LYS A 286 -11.98 -0.47 11.46
N VAL A 287 -10.72 -0.71 11.09
CA VAL A 287 -10.29 -1.07 9.74
C VAL A 287 -9.70 -2.48 9.79
N GLN A 288 -9.99 -3.31 8.77
CA GLN A 288 -9.52 -4.70 8.66
C GLN A 288 -9.77 -5.53 9.92
N GLU A 289 -10.98 -5.45 10.45
CA GLU A 289 -11.32 -6.19 11.66
C GLU A 289 -11.46 -7.68 11.33
N VAL A 290 -10.65 -8.50 12.01
CA VAL A 290 -10.71 -9.96 11.87
C VAL A 290 -11.76 -10.52 12.82
N VAL A 291 -12.68 -11.31 12.28
CA VAL A 291 -13.74 -11.99 13.03
C VAL A 291 -13.61 -13.49 12.83
N THR A 292 -13.64 -14.23 13.93
CA THR A 292 -13.70 -15.69 13.89
C THR A 292 -15.08 -16.20 14.29
N VAL A 293 -15.62 -17.14 13.53
CA VAL A 293 -16.95 -17.74 13.73
C VAL A 293 -16.80 -19.26 13.81
N GLY A 294 -17.59 -19.87 14.68
CA GLY A 294 -17.57 -21.31 14.95
C GLY A 294 -16.98 -21.63 16.33
N GLN A 295 -17.37 -22.77 16.90
CA GLN A 295 -16.95 -23.18 18.25
C GLN A 295 -15.42 -23.39 18.35
N THR A 296 -14.76 -23.66 17.22
CA THR A 296 -13.32 -23.85 17.08
C THR A 296 -12.63 -22.76 16.26
N ASN A 297 -13.29 -21.61 16.04
CA ASN A 297 -12.80 -20.52 15.18
C ASN A 297 -12.51 -20.96 13.72
N ASP A 298 -13.36 -21.83 13.18
CA ASP A 298 -13.15 -22.47 11.87
C ASP A 298 -13.23 -21.49 10.70
N LEU A 299 -14.04 -20.44 10.85
CA LEU A 299 -14.25 -19.42 9.82
C LEU A 299 -13.61 -18.12 10.26
N ARG A 300 -12.71 -17.59 9.44
CA ARG A 300 -12.05 -16.31 9.67
C ARG A 300 -12.42 -15.34 8.54
N PHE A 301 -13.03 -14.23 8.91
CA PHE A 301 -13.40 -13.14 8.01
C PHE A 301 -12.55 -11.92 8.32
N GLU A 302 -12.13 -11.21 7.28
CA GLU A 302 -11.49 -9.90 7.38
C GLU A 302 -12.46 -8.87 6.79
N LEU A 303 -12.95 -7.99 7.65
CA LEU A 303 -13.92 -6.96 7.28
C LEU A 303 -13.16 -5.67 7.01
N ASP A 304 -13.35 -5.08 5.83
CA ASP A 304 -12.70 -3.83 5.43
C ASP A 304 -12.89 -2.75 6.51
N LEU A 305 -14.15 -2.47 6.87
CA LEU A 305 -14.51 -1.39 7.79
C LEU A 305 -15.69 -1.76 8.69
N VAL A 306 -15.57 -1.43 9.97
CA VAL A 306 -16.64 -1.61 10.96
C VAL A 306 -16.85 -0.30 11.70
N LEU A 307 -18.09 0.18 11.68
CA LEU A 307 -18.52 1.39 12.36
C LEU A 307 -19.13 1.03 13.72
N TYR A 308 -18.74 1.80 14.73
CA TYR A 308 -19.21 1.68 16.11
C TYR A 308 -19.80 3.01 16.58
N ASP A 309 -20.83 2.94 17.43
CA ASP A 309 -21.32 4.10 18.17
C ASP A 309 -20.44 4.43 19.40
N GLY A 310 -20.86 5.43 20.17
CA GLY A 310 -20.17 5.87 21.39
C GLY A 310 -20.13 4.81 22.50
N ASP A 311 -21.11 3.91 22.52
CA ASP A 311 -21.22 2.82 23.50
C ASP A 311 -20.43 1.57 23.06
N GLY A 312 -19.80 1.62 21.89
CA GLY A 312 -19.04 0.50 21.34
C GLY A 312 -19.91 -0.58 20.69
N ARG A 313 -21.17 -0.29 20.36
CA ARG A 313 -22.04 -1.20 19.61
C ARG A 313 -21.75 -1.09 18.12
N VAL A 314 -21.80 -2.22 17.42
CA VAL A 314 -21.63 -2.26 15.96
C VAL A 314 -22.87 -1.68 15.29
N THR A 315 -22.67 -0.70 14.41
CA THR A 315 -23.77 0.01 13.74
C THR A 315 -23.82 -0.29 12.24
N ALA A 316 -22.66 -0.46 11.61
CA ALA A 316 -22.56 -0.86 10.21
C ALA A 316 -21.27 -1.61 9.94
N VAL A 317 -21.32 -2.58 9.04
CA VAL A 317 -20.14 -3.07 8.32
C VAL A 317 -20.13 -2.43 6.94
N LEU A 318 -18.96 -1.93 6.53
CA LEU A 318 -18.76 -1.39 5.20
C LEU A 318 -17.73 -2.25 4.47
N ASP A 319 -18.04 -2.60 3.24
CA ASP A 319 -17.20 -3.40 2.37
C ASP A 319 -16.98 -2.62 1.07
N THR A 320 -15.72 -2.39 0.73
CA THR A 320 -15.34 -1.52 -0.38
C THR A 320 -15.13 -2.33 -1.66
N LYS A 321 -15.64 -1.82 -2.78
CA LYS A 321 -15.61 -2.52 -4.06
C LYS A 321 -15.09 -1.61 -5.17
N TYR A 322 -13.82 -1.78 -5.52
CA TYR A 322 -13.22 -1.12 -6.69
C TYR A 322 -13.66 -1.80 -7.99
N LYS A 323 -14.89 -1.49 -8.42
CA LYS A 323 -15.52 -2.04 -9.63
C LYS A 323 -16.47 -0.97 -10.22
N THR A 324 -16.79 -1.12 -11.50
CA THR A 324 -17.77 -0.29 -12.21
C THR A 324 -18.94 -1.12 -12.77
N PRO A 325 -19.65 -1.90 -11.94
CA PRO A 325 -20.75 -2.71 -12.44
C PRO A 325 -22.00 -1.84 -12.66
N THR A 326 -22.91 -2.28 -13.52
CA THR A 326 -24.23 -1.65 -13.68
C THR A 326 -25.11 -1.84 -12.43
N HIS A 327 -24.91 -2.94 -11.71
CA HIS A 327 -25.62 -3.31 -10.48
C HIS A 327 -24.71 -4.09 -9.53
N THR A 328 -25.10 -4.15 -8.26
CA THR A 328 -24.38 -4.94 -7.25
C THR A 328 -24.40 -6.44 -7.60
N ALA A 329 -23.23 -7.07 -7.61
CA ALA A 329 -23.13 -8.52 -7.81
C ALA A 329 -23.62 -9.29 -6.57
N MET A 330 -24.36 -10.39 -6.77
CA MET A 330 -24.86 -11.22 -5.66
C MET A 330 -23.75 -11.79 -4.77
N THR A 331 -22.55 -12.03 -5.33
CA THR A 331 -21.39 -12.45 -4.55
C THR A 331 -20.96 -11.39 -3.53
N ASP A 332 -21.02 -10.11 -3.90
CA ASP A 332 -20.67 -9.00 -3.04
C ASP A 332 -21.75 -8.82 -1.95
N VAL A 333 -23.03 -9.01 -2.30
CA VAL A 333 -24.15 -9.03 -1.32
C VAL A 333 -23.96 -10.16 -0.30
N HIS A 334 -23.71 -11.40 -0.76
CA HIS A 334 -23.53 -12.54 0.14
C HIS A 334 -22.35 -12.31 1.09
N GLN A 335 -21.26 -11.74 0.60
CA GLN A 335 -20.09 -11.41 1.42
C GLN A 335 -20.43 -10.41 2.52
N VAL A 336 -20.99 -9.24 2.18
CA VAL A 336 -21.27 -8.20 3.19
C VAL A 336 -22.37 -8.62 4.17
N VAL A 337 -23.35 -9.43 3.73
CA VAL A 337 -24.36 -10.02 4.61
C VAL A 337 -23.72 -10.98 5.62
N THR A 338 -22.80 -11.83 5.16
CA THR A 338 -22.04 -12.75 6.03
C THR A 338 -21.26 -11.96 7.07
N TYR A 339 -20.61 -10.87 6.66
CA TYR A 339 -19.85 -9.99 7.55
C TYR A 339 -20.74 -9.33 8.61
N ALA A 340 -21.89 -8.80 8.18
CA ALA A 340 -22.84 -8.17 9.08
C ALA A 340 -23.40 -9.15 10.10
N GLN A 341 -23.76 -10.36 9.66
CA GLN A 341 -24.23 -11.42 10.56
C GLN A 341 -23.15 -11.85 11.56
N ALA A 342 -21.90 -12.03 11.11
CA ALA A 342 -20.79 -12.38 11.98
C ALA A 342 -20.51 -11.33 13.06
N LYS A 343 -20.77 -10.04 12.77
CA LYS A 343 -20.60 -8.91 13.71
C LYS A 343 -21.86 -8.52 14.47
N GLY A 344 -23.03 -9.05 14.12
CA GLY A 344 -24.32 -8.59 14.63
C GLY A 344 -24.66 -7.16 14.22
N ALA A 345 -24.18 -6.70 13.07
CA ALA A 345 -24.42 -5.34 12.59
C ALA A 345 -25.85 -5.19 12.05
N PRO A 346 -26.57 -4.10 12.37
CA PRO A 346 -27.89 -3.83 11.81
C PRO A 346 -27.82 -3.30 10.36
N GLN A 347 -26.64 -2.89 9.89
CA GLN A 347 -26.45 -2.39 8.53
C GLN A 347 -25.21 -2.98 7.85
N ALA A 348 -25.35 -3.21 6.55
CA ALA A 348 -24.31 -3.63 5.63
C ALA A 348 -24.25 -2.66 4.46
N VAL A 349 -23.09 -2.09 4.19
CA VAL A 349 -22.92 -1.08 3.13
C VAL A 349 -21.82 -1.50 2.17
N LEU A 350 -22.17 -1.64 0.90
CA LEU A 350 -21.21 -1.77 -0.19
C LEU A 350 -20.82 -0.39 -0.69
N VAL A 351 -19.52 -0.08 -0.70
CA VAL A 351 -19.01 1.24 -1.09
C VAL A 351 -18.32 1.16 -2.44
N TYR A 352 -18.83 1.91 -3.43
CA TYR A 352 -18.31 1.91 -4.80
C TYR A 352 -17.66 3.26 -5.18
N PRO A 353 -16.59 3.23 -6.02
CA PRO A 353 -15.89 4.43 -6.48
C PRO A 353 -16.64 5.21 -7.56
N VAL A 354 -17.75 4.65 -8.06
CA VAL A 354 -18.65 5.24 -9.06
C VAL A 354 -20.10 4.96 -8.69
N ALA A 355 -21.00 5.83 -9.12
CA ALA A 355 -22.42 5.62 -8.93
C ALA A 355 -22.91 4.43 -9.75
N LEU A 356 -23.67 3.53 -9.12
CA LEU A 356 -24.34 2.43 -9.81
C LEU A 356 -25.59 2.96 -10.52
N GLU A 357 -25.91 2.42 -11.70
CA GLU A 357 -27.17 2.73 -12.39
C GLU A 357 -28.39 2.32 -11.55
N ARG A 358 -28.24 1.22 -10.81
CA ARG A 358 -29.26 0.66 -9.91
C ARG A 358 -28.65 0.43 -8.53
N PRO A 359 -28.67 1.44 -7.63
CA PRO A 359 -28.20 1.25 -6.27
C PRO A 359 -29.09 0.24 -5.53
N LEU A 360 -28.47 -0.58 -4.70
CA LEU A 360 -29.11 -1.52 -3.79
C LEU A 360 -29.58 -0.80 -2.52
N ASP A 361 -30.83 -1.03 -2.13
CA ASP A 361 -31.39 -0.62 -0.84
C ASP A 361 -32.48 -1.63 -0.45
N VAL A 362 -32.14 -2.59 0.42
CA VAL A 362 -32.99 -3.74 0.74
C VAL A 362 -32.94 -4.06 2.23
N GLN A 363 -34.12 -4.24 2.85
CA GLN A 363 -34.26 -4.74 4.22
C GLN A 363 -34.32 -6.28 4.23
N LEU A 364 -33.38 -6.92 4.92
CA LEU A 364 -33.31 -8.37 5.13
C LEU A 364 -33.49 -8.68 6.63
N HIS A 365 -34.73 -8.89 7.06
CA HIS A 365 -35.07 -9.07 8.49
C HIS A 365 -34.56 -7.90 9.34
N HIS A 366 -33.56 -8.13 10.20
CA HIS A 366 -32.93 -7.12 11.06
C HIS A 366 -31.76 -6.38 10.40
N LEU A 367 -31.33 -6.81 9.21
CA LEU A 367 -30.18 -6.27 8.50
C LEU A 367 -30.64 -5.40 7.32
N HIS A 368 -30.17 -4.15 7.27
CA HIS A 368 -30.36 -3.27 6.13
C HIS A 368 -29.14 -3.31 5.21
N VAL A 369 -29.30 -3.71 3.95
CA VAL A 369 -28.22 -3.79 2.97
C VAL A 369 -28.34 -2.66 1.96
N ARG A 370 -27.29 -1.86 1.81
CA ARG A 370 -27.23 -0.71 0.90
C ARG A 370 -25.98 -0.72 0.02
N SER A 371 -26.06 -0.10 -1.15
CA SER A 371 -24.88 0.34 -1.90
C SER A 371 -24.77 1.85 -1.88
N LEU A 372 -23.63 2.38 -1.47
CA LEU A 372 -23.32 3.81 -1.48
C LEU A 372 -22.14 4.10 -2.40
N THR A 373 -21.99 5.37 -2.76
CA THR A 373 -20.93 5.84 -3.65
C THR A 373 -20.02 6.79 -2.91
N PHE A 374 -18.72 6.50 -2.93
CA PHE A 374 -17.68 7.47 -2.64
C PHE A 374 -16.88 7.67 -3.92
N ALA A 375 -17.31 8.65 -4.72
CA ALA A 375 -16.78 8.92 -6.04
C ALA A 375 -15.31 9.36 -5.99
N ILE A 376 -14.46 8.73 -6.81
CA ILE A 376 -13.03 9.07 -6.89
C ILE A 376 -12.67 9.91 -8.12
N THR A 377 -13.63 10.23 -8.98
CA THR A 377 -13.44 11.06 -10.18
C THR A 377 -13.80 12.53 -9.96
N ASP A 378 -14.52 12.82 -8.87
CA ASP A 378 -14.98 14.15 -8.51
C ASP A 378 -14.00 14.82 -7.54
N ASP A 379 -14.34 16.02 -7.06
CA ASP A 379 -13.75 16.58 -5.85
C ASP A 379 -13.95 15.62 -4.67
N LEU A 380 -12.84 15.13 -4.11
CA LEU A 380 -12.87 14.06 -3.10
C LEU A 380 -13.52 14.50 -1.78
N GLU A 381 -13.40 15.77 -1.40
CA GLU A 381 -14.01 16.27 -0.17
C GLU A 381 -15.52 16.36 -0.32
N GLN A 382 -16.00 16.94 -1.42
CA GLN A 382 -17.44 16.98 -1.68
C GLN A 382 -18.03 15.59 -1.85
N ALA A 383 -17.34 14.68 -2.55
CA ALA A 383 -17.76 13.29 -2.70
C ALA A 383 -17.81 12.57 -1.34
N GLY A 384 -16.81 12.77 -0.49
CA GLY A 384 -16.75 12.20 0.85
C GLY A 384 -17.88 12.73 1.75
N GLN A 385 -18.15 14.03 1.73
CA GLN A 385 -19.25 14.61 2.52
C GLN A 385 -20.63 14.11 2.07
N ARG A 386 -20.86 13.96 0.75
CA ARG A 386 -22.08 13.32 0.22
C ARG A 386 -22.20 11.87 0.69
N PHE A 387 -21.10 11.11 0.61
CA PHE A 387 -21.03 9.73 1.08
C PHE A 387 -21.34 9.62 2.58
N LEU A 388 -20.71 10.45 3.41
CA LEU A 388 -20.90 10.50 4.86
C LEU A 388 -22.35 10.82 5.23
N SER A 389 -22.94 11.81 4.56
CA SER A 389 -24.35 12.17 4.74
C SER A 389 -25.27 10.99 4.41
N ALA A 390 -25.03 10.31 3.28
CA ALA A 390 -25.81 9.14 2.87
C ALA A 390 -25.63 7.95 3.84
N LEU A 391 -24.44 7.78 4.42
CA LEU A 391 -24.16 6.77 5.43
C LEU A 391 -25.04 7.00 6.67
N PHE A 392 -25.12 8.24 7.16
CA PHE A 392 -25.86 8.62 8.37
C PHE A 392 -27.37 8.85 8.20
N ASN A 393 -27.87 9.13 7.00
CA ASN A 393 -29.30 9.38 6.74
C ASN A 393 -30.27 8.27 7.21
N ARG A 394 -29.76 7.09 7.57
CA ARG A 394 -30.53 5.94 8.07
C ARG A 394 -29.88 5.25 9.27
N LEU A 395 -28.80 5.80 9.85
CA LEU A 395 -28.25 5.28 11.10
C LEU A 395 -29.17 5.73 12.25
N PRO A 396 -29.47 4.88 13.24
CA PRO A 396 -30.26 5.31 14.39
C PRO A 396 -29.56 6.52 15.02
N ALA A 397 -30.32 7.60 15.26
CA ALA A 397 -29.80 8.74 16.01
C ALA A 397 -29.22 8.22 17.32
N THR A 398 -27.96 8.54 17.61
CA THR A 398 -27.41 8.35 18.96
C THR A 398 -28.27 9.20 19.87
N ASP A 399 -29.15 8.55 20.64
CA ASP A 399 -30.08 9.23 21.53
C ASP A 399 -29.25 9.98 22.57
N ASN A 400 -29.08 11.28 22.37
CA ASN A 400 -28.31 12.14 23.29
C ASN A 400 -29.12 12.49 24.54
N ARG A 401 -30.09 11.64 24.91
CA ARG A 401 -30.88 11.78 26.13
C ARG A 401 -30.03 11.34 27.30
N LEU A 402 -29.56 12.32 28.05
CA LEU A 402 -29.18 12.11 29.44
C LEU A 402 -30.37 11.43 30.16
N PRO A 403 -30.14 10.38 30.97
CA PRO A 403 -31.21 9.74 31.73
C PRO A 403 -31.72 10.74 32.77
N GLY A 404 -32.84 11.41 32.52
CA GLY A 404 -33.41 12.32 33.52
C GLY A 404 -34.57 13.22 33.12
N ASP A 405 -34.74 13.64 31.87
CA ASP A 405 -35.76 14.65 31.57
C ASP A 405 -37.14 14.05 31.22
N PRO A 406 -38.20 14.36 32.00
CA PRO A 406 -39.57 13.93 31.73
C PRO A 406 -40.22 14.73 30.59
N PRO A 407 -41.39 14.27 30.08
CA PRO A 407 -41.97 14.67 28.80
C PRO A 407 -42.46 16.11 28.69
#